data_AF-A4S230-F1
#
_entry.id   AF-A4S230-F1
#
_cell.length_a   1.000
_cell.length_b   1.000
_cell.length_c   1.000
_cell.angle_alpha   90.00
_cell.angle_beta   90.00
_cell.angle_gamma   90.00
#
_symmetry.space_group_name_H-M   'P 1'
#
loop_
_entity.id
_entity.type
_entity.pdbx_description
1 polymer ?
#
loop_
_entity_poly.entity_id
_entity_poly.type
_entity_poly.pdbx_seq_one_letter_code
_entity_poly.pdbx_strand_id
1 'polypeptide(L)'
;MTTRTRAVEPEALFEIAKVDDSVYGPVVCVAAALWVGWVFYNGSREVKAISEELEAKGYDVGSIQRLKELKFLKRFVDGGDKAEIQEAFDKIWFSRAKTIAATGDIMQVRRMTEYWRKRGVKVERLSDLDVLQDWMVKKYNKQQK
;
A
#
# COMPACT_ATOMS: atom_id res chain seq x y z
N MET A 1 -46.98 37.55 26.12
CA MET A 1 -46.11 36.61 25.39
C MET A 1 -45.50 35.69 26.44
N THR A 2 -46.07 34.50 26.62
CA THR A 2 -45.68 33.57 27.70
C THR A 2 -45.07 32.35 27.05
N THR A 3 -43.74 32.27 27.06
CA THR A 3 -43.00 31.14 26.50
C THR A 3 -43.16 29.95 27.43
N ARG A 4 -44.05 29.01 27.07
CA ARG A 4 -44.15 27.71 27.74
C ARG A 4 -42.93 26.88 27.32
N THR A 5 -41.94 26.79 28.19
CA THR A 5 -40.93 25.73 28.14
C THR A 5 -41.64 24.40 28.43
N ARG A 6 -41.85 23.57 27.40
CA ARG A 6 -42.24 22.18 27.60
C ARG A 6 -41.08 21.48 28.30
N ALA A 7 -41.29 21.07 29.54
CA ALA A 7 -40.45 20.06 30.18
C ALA A 7 -40.57 18.79 29.35
N VAL A 8 -39.47 18.38 28.73
CA VAL A 8 -39.38 17.07 28.06
C VAL A 8 -39.25 16.04 29.17
N GLU A 9 -40.25 15.15 29.27
CA GLU A 9 -40.28 14.11 30.30
C GLU A 9 -39.04 13.20 30.19
N PRO A 10 -38.39 12.86 31.31
CA PRO A 10 -37.14 12.09 31.32
C PRO A 10 -37.30 10.64 30.83
N GLU A 11 -38.53 10.17 30.67
CA GLU A 11 -38.83 8.82 30.19
C GLU A 11 -38.44 8.62 28.71
N ALA A 12 -38.41 9.70 27.91
CA ALA A 12 -38.04 9.63 26.49
C ALA A 12 -36.51 9.52 26.26
N LEU A 13 -35.68 9.77 27.27
CA LEU A 13 -34.21 9.63 27.17
C LEU A 13 -33.72 8.22 27.55
N PHE A 14 -34.59 7.39 28.13
CA PHE A 14 -34.27 6.01 28.52
C PHE A 14 -34.81 4.93 27.56
N GLU A 15 -35.43 5.32 26.43
CA GLU A 15 -35.44 4.48 25.23
C GLU A 15 -34.07 4.56 24.52
N ILE A 16 -33.02 4.26 25.27
CA ILE A 16 -31.80 3.71 24.69
C ILE A 16 -32.28 2.42 24.06
N ALA A 17 -32.32 2.44 22.72
CA ALA A 17 -32.68 1.33 21.85
C ALA A 17 -32.60 -0.01 22.59
N LYS A 18 -33.76 -0.60 22.90
CA LYS A 18 -33.81 -2.06 23.03
C LYS A 18 -33.33 -2.57 21.69
N VAL A 19 -32.02 -2.75 21.59
CA VAL A 19 -31.41 -3.63 20.61
C VAL A 19 -32.06 -4.95 20.95
N ASP A 20 -33.07 -5.34 20.15
CA ASP A 20 -33.53 -6.71 20.11
C ASP A 20 -32.28 -7.59 20.23
N ASP A 21 -32.29 -8.57 21.14
CA ASP A 21 -31.23 -9.57 21.30
C ASP A 21 -31.10 -10.34 19.97
N SER A 22 -30.48 -9.66 19.03
CA SER A 22 -30.38 -10.01 17.64
C SER A 22 -29.18 -10.90 17.60
N VAL A 23 -29.42 -12.20 17.70
CA VAL A 23 -28.43 -13.26 17.44
C VAL A 23 -27.68 -12.98 16.12
N TYR A 24 -28.32 -12.28 15.19
CA TYR A 24 -27.73 -11.81 13.94
C TYR A 24 -26.57 -10.83 14.13
N GLY A 25 -26.57 -9.95 15.13
CA GLY A 25 -25.46 -9.02 15.39
C GLY A 25 -24.13 -9.75 15.62
N PRO A 26 -24.03 -10.61 16.65
CA PRO A 26 -22.84 -11.42 16.89
C PRO A 26 -22.47 -12.35 15.73
N VAL A 27 -23.45 -12.97 15.07
CA VAL A 27 -23.19 -13.88 13.93
C VAL A 27 -22.64 -13.13 12.73
N VAL A 28 -23.18 -11.94 12.41
CA VAL A 28 -22.66 -11.08 11.32
C VAL A 28 -21.26 -10.59 11.65
N CYS A 29 -20.96 -10.25 12.91
CA CYS A 29 -19.61 -9.90 13.33
C CYS A 29 -18.61 -11.06 13.15
N VAL A 30 -19.00 -12.29 13.50
CA VAL A 30 -18.16 -13.49 13.28
C VAL A 30 -17.98 -13.76 11.80
N ALA A 31 -19.05 -13.69 10.99
CA ALA A 31 -18.98 -13.88 9.54
C ALA A 31 -18.10 -12.81 8.87
N ALA A 32 -18.21 -11.55 9.29
CA ALA A 32 -17.36 -10.47 8.84
C ALA A 32 -15.89 -10.69 9.22
N ALA A 33 -15.61 -11.14 10.45
CA ALA A 33 -14.26 -11.48 10.90
C ALA A 33 -13.67 -12.64 10.09
N LEU A 34 -14.45 -13.69 9.81
CA LEU A 34 -14.04 -14.81 8.97
C LEU A 34 -13.78 -14.37 7.53
N TRP A 35 -14.64 -13.54 6.95
CA TRP A 35 -14.46 -12.98 5.61
C TRP A 35 -13.18 -12.13 5.51
N VAL A 36 -12.98 -11.22 6.46
CA VAL A 36 -11.77 -10.39 6.53
C VAL A 36 -10.53 -11.28 6.68
N GLY A 37 -10.56 -12.26 7.58
CA GLY A 37 -9.48 -13.24 7.75
C GLY A 37 -9.17 -14.01 6.46
N TRP A 38 -10.20 -14.44 5.73
CA TRP A 38 -10.06 -15.12 4.43
C TRP A 38 -9.44 -14.21 3.36
N VAL A 39 -9.87 -12.95 3.26
CA VAL A 39 -9.30 -11.97 2.32
C VAL A 39 -7.81 -11.74 2.60
N PHE A 40 -7.42 -11.58 3.88
CA PHE A 40 -6.01 -11.43 4.25
C PHE A 40 -5.20 -12.70 3.97
N TYR A 41 -5.76 -13.89 4.24
CA TYR A 41 -5.11 -15.16 3.95
C TYR A 41 -4.84 -15.35 2.45
N ASN A 42 -5.84 -15.13 1.60
CA ASN A 42 -5.67 -15.22 0.14
C ASN A 42 -4.72 -14.15 -0.39
N GLY A 43 -4.81 -12.92 0.10
CA GLY A 43 -3.88 -11.85 -0.27
C GLY A 43 -2.43 -12.22 0.08
N SER A 44 -2.19 -12.79 1.26
CA SER A 44 -0.86 -13.24 1.68
C SER A 44 -0.35 -14.40 0.82
N ARG A 45 -1.22 -15.37 0.47
CA ARG A 45 -0.85 -16.46 -0.44
C ARG A 45 -0.51 -15.96 -1.84
N GLU A 46 -1.28 -15.02 -2.39
CA GLU A 46 -0.99 -14.44 -3.70
C GLU A 46 0.32 -13.67 -3.71
N VAL A 47 0.62 -12.90 -2.64
CA VAL A 47 1.92 -12.23 -2.49
C VAL A 47 3.06 -13.24 -2.52
N LYS A 48 2.95 -14.33 -1.76
CA LYS A 48 3.98 -15.39 -1.74
C LYS A 48 4.15 -16.04 -3.11
N ALA A 49 3.06 -16.44 -3.75
CA ALA A 49 3.11 -17.11 -5.05
C ALA A 49 3.75 -16.22 -6.12
N ILE A 50 3.36 -14.94 -6.20
CA ILE A 50 3.94 -14.01 -7.18
C ILE A 50 5.41 -13.68 -6.83
N SER A 51 5.74 -13.58 -5.54
CA SER A 51 7.12 -13.37 -5.10
C SER A 51 8.01 -14.55 -5.51
N GLU A 52 7.57 -15.77 -5.26
CA GLU A 52 8.29 -17.00 -5.63
C GLU A 52 8.45 -17.11 -7.15
N GLU A 53 7.41 -16.80 -7.93
CA GLU A 53 7.50 -16.77 -9.40
C GLU A 53 8.53 -15.75 -9.91
N LEU A 54 8.59 -14.57 -9.30
CA LEU A 54 9.52 -13.50 -9.69
C LEU A 54 10.96 -13.79 -9.21
N GLU A 55 11.12 -14.38 -8.02
CA GLU A 55 12.41 -14.85 -7.50
C GLU A 55 12.97 -16.00 -8.35
N ALA A 56 12.12 -16.94 -8.78
CA ALA A 56 12.51 -18.02 -9.68
C ALA A 56 12.99 -17.49 -11.04
N LYS A 57 12.46 -16.35 -11.49
CA LYS A 57 12.91 -15.63 -12.69
C LYS A 57 14.17 -14.78 -12.45
N GLY A 58 14.72 -14.77 -11.23
CA GLY A 58 15.98 -14.10 -10.87
C GLY A 58 15.82 -12.64 -10.41
N TYR A 59 14.60 -12.20 -10.08
CA TYR A 59 14.35 -10.82 -9.65
C TYR A 59 14.30 -10.69 -8.13
N ASP A 60 15.01 -9.70 -7.58
CA ASP A 60 14.99 -9.40 -6.14
C ASP A 60 13.72 -8.63 -5.75
N VAL A 61 12.69 -9.38 -5.36
CA VAL A 61 11.38 -8.86 -4.93
C VAL A 61 11.13 -9.00 -3.43
N GLY A 62 12.08 -9.53 -2.66
CA GLY A 62 11.89 -9.77 -1.21
C GLY A 62 11.65 -8.49 -0.39
N SER A 63 11.94 -7.32 -0.97
CA SER A 63 11.59 -6.03 -0.38
C SER A 63 10.14 -5.60 -0.67
N ILE A 64 9.46 -6.12 -1.69
CA ILE A 64 8.14 -5.71 -2.18
C ILE A 64 7.04 -6.53 -1.49
N GLN A 65 6.37 -5.91 -0.52
CA GLN A 65 5.32 -6.59 0.28
C GLN A 65 3.90 -6.28 -0.19
N ARG A 66 3.72 -5.34 -1.12
CA ARG A 66 2.39 -4.93 -1.61
C ARG A 66 2.02 -5.73 -2.86
N LEU A 67 0.89 -6.44 -2.77
CA LEU A 67 0.35 -7.26 -3.86
C LEU A 67 0.19 -6.49 -5.18
N LYS A 68 -0.24 -5.21 -5.12
CA LYS A 68 -0.41 -4.37 -6.31
C LYS A 68 0.93 -4.10 -7.02
N GLU A 69 2.01 -3.90 -6.28
CA GLU A 69 3.35 -3.66 -6.82
C GLU A 69 3.90 -4.94 -7.46
N LEU A 70 3.69 -6.09 -6.82
CA LEU A 70 4.04 -7.40 -7.38
C LEU A 70 3.27 -7.73 -8.65
N LYS A 71 1.94 -7.49 -8.67
CA LYS A 71 1.12 -7.68 -9.88
C LYS A 71 1.51 -6.73 -11.01
N PHE A 72 1.89 -5.49 -10.69
CA PHE A 72 2.41 -4.54 -11.67
C PHE A 72 3.70 -5.06 -12.28
N LEU A 73 4.67 -5.46 -11.44
CA LEU A 73 5.93 -6.01 -11.91
C LEU A 73 5.75 -7.28 -12.74
N LYS A 74 4.88 -8.20 -12.30
CA LYS A 74 4.56 -9.43 -13.02
C LYS A 74 4.09 -9.15 -14.46
N ARG A 75 3.24 -8.14 -14.68
CA ARG A 75 2.79 -7.78 -16.04
C ARG A 75 3.95 -7.41 -16.98
N PHE A 76 4.94 -6.67 -16.50
CA PHE A 76 6.12 -6.33 -17.31
C PHE A 76 7.07 -7.51 -17.47
N VAL A 77 7.21 -8.34 -16.42
CA VAL A 77 8.02 -9.55 -16.49
C VAL A 77 7.45 -10.58 -17.46
N ASP A 78 6.12 -10.69 -17.54
CA ASP A 78 5.45 -11.55 -18.52
C ASP A 78 5.48 -10.95 -19.93
N GLY A 79 5.63 -9.62 -20.07
CA GLY A 79 5.89 -8.94 -21.34
C GLY A 79 7.29 -9.16 -21.91
N GLY A 80 8.26 -9.55 -21.06
CA GLY A 80 9.58 -10.05 -21.48
C GLY A 80 10.64 -8.99 -21.81
N ASP A 81 10.31 -7.70 -21.83
CA ASP A 81 11.29 -6.63 -22.08
C ASP A 81 12.04 -6.26 -20.79
N LYS A 82 13.34 -6.56 -20.76
CA LYS A 82 14.23 -6.25 -19.63
C LYS A 82 14.29 -4.75 -19.32
N ALA A 83 14.17 -3.87 -20.31
CA ALA A 83 14.18 -2.42 -20.10
C ALA A 83 12.91 -1.96 -19.39
N GLU A 84 11.75 -2.47 -19.79
CA GLU A 84 10.47 -2.15 -19.16
C GLU A 84 10.35 -2.74 -17.75
N ILE A 85 10.88 -3.95 -17.54
CA ILE A 85 10.96 -4.58 -16.21
C ILE A 85 11.80 -3.70 -15.28
N GLN A 86 12.96 -3.23 -15.76
CA GLN A 86 13.83 -2.36 -15.00
C GLN A 86 13.18 -1.00 -14.70
N GLU A 87 12.42 -0.45 -15.64
CA GLU A 87 11.61 0.75 -15.44
C GLU A 87 10.50 0.53 -14.40
N ALA A 88 9.82 -0.62 -14.45
CA ALA A 88 8.78 -0.96 -13.49
C ALA A 88 9.34 -1.03 -12.06
N PHE A 89 10.54 -1.63 -11.90
CA PHE A 89 11.28 -1.61 -10.64
C PHE A 89 11.58 -0.18 -10.18
N ASP A 90 12.11 0.66 -11.05
CA ASP A 90 12.47 2.04 -10.71
C ASP A 90 11.24 2.87 -10.31
N LYS A 91 10.08 2.66 -10.95
CA LYS A 91 8.79 3.28 -10.56
C LYS A 91 8.30 2.80 -9.20
N ILE A 92 8.38 1.50 -8.91
CA ILE A 92 8.01 0.94 -7.60
C ILE A 92 8.88 1.57 -6.51
N TRP A 93 10.19 1.58 -6.70
CA TRP A 93 11.11 2.15 -5.73
C TRP A 93 11.00 3.67 -5.59
N PHE A 94 10.62 4.39 -6.64
CA PHE A 94 10.30 5.83 -6.57
C PHE A 94 9.05 6.09 -5.72
N SER A 95 7.97 5.32 -5.94
CA SER A 95 6.75 5.40 -5.12
C SER A 95 7.04 5.09 -3.64
N ARG A 96 7.89 4.10 -3.40
CA ARG A 96 8.32 3.74 -2.04
C ARG A 96 9.23 4.79 -1.42
N ALA A 97 10.11 5.44 -2.19
CA ALA A 97 10.93 6.54 -1.69
C ALA A 97 10.08 7.66 -1.06
N LYS A 98 8.96 8.03 -1.70
CA LYS A 98 7.99 8.99 -1.14
C LYS A 98 7.41 8.52 0.19
N THR A 99 7.06 7.24 0.28
CA THR A 99 6.51 6.65 1.50
C THR A 99 7.56 6.58 2.61
N ILE A 100 8.79 6.16 2.28
CA ILE A 100 9.93 6.06 3.20
C ILE A 100 10.32 7.44 3.74
N ALA A 101 10.26 8.47 2.89
CA ALA A 101 10.47 9.85 3.31
C ALA A 101 9.41 10.33 4.31
N ALA A 102 8.18 9.85 4.19
CA ALA A 102 7.11 10.18 5.13
C ALA A 102 7.19 9.37 6.44
N THR A 103 7.63 8.11 6.40
CA THR A 103 7.69 7.24 7.59
C THR A 103 8.99 7.35 8.39
N GLY A 104 10.10 7.76 7.78
CA GLY A 104 11.37 8.00 8.49
C GLY A 104 12.11 6.74 8.98
N ASP A 105 11.75 5.54 8.49
CA ASP A 105 12.42 4.30 8.89
C ASP A 105 13.84 4.19 8.30
N ILE A 106 14.85 4.28 9.17
CA ILE A 106 16.29 4.24 8.82
C ILE A 106 16.65 2.98 8.01
N MET A 107 16.08 1.82 8.33
CA MET A 107 16.40 0.58 7.62
C MET A 107 15.86 0.59 6.19
N GLN A 108 14.72 1.22 5.98
CA GLN A 108 14.15 1.40 4.64
C GLN A 108 14.88 2.48 3.85
N VAL A 109 15.29 3.58 4.51
CA VAL A 109 16.13 4.63 3.91
C VAL A 109 17.44 4.03 3.40
N ARG A 110 18.12 3.20 4.20
CA ARG A 110 19.38 2.55 3.79
C ARG A 110 19.21 1.68 2.56
N ARG A 111 18.18 0.82 2.51
CA ARG A 111 17.91 -0.04 1.35
C ARG A 111 17.60 0.79 0.09
N MET A 112 16.83 1.86 0.26
CA MET A 112 16.52 2.80 -0.81
C MET A 112 17.78 3.49 -1.34
N THR A 113 18.64 4.02 -0.46
CA THR A 113 19.91 4.62 -0.84
C THR A 113 20.82 3.63 -1.56
N GLU A 114 20.93 2.39 -1.08
CA GLU A 114 21.73 1.35 -1.74
C GLU A 114 21.19 0.99 -3.13
N TYR A 115 19.87 0.89 -3.28
CA TYR A 115 19.19 0.63 -4.55
C TYR A 115 19.47 1.72 -5.59
N TRP A 116 19.38 2.99 -5.21
CA TRP A 116 19.63 4.11 -6.11
C TRP A 116 21.12 4.34 -6.39
N ARG A 117 22.00 4.07 -5.41
CA ARG A 117 23.46 4.13 -5.59
C ARG A 117 23.93 3.16 -6.67
N LYS A 118 23.38 1.94 -6.72
CA LYS A 118 23.67 0.97 -7.80
C LYS A 118 23.34 1.48 -9.20
N ARG A 119 22.47 2.50 -9.30
CA ARG A 119 22.05 3.14 -10.55
C ARG A 119 22.75 4.47 -10.83
N GLY A 120 23.74 4.82 -10.02
CA GLY A 120 24.49 6.08 -10.15
C GLY A 120 23.74 7.30 -9.65
N VAL A 121 22.65 7.14 -8.88
CA VAL A 121 21.93 8.26 -8.26
C VAL A 121 22.31 8.35 -6.79
N LYS A 122 22.82 9.50 -6.37
CA LYS A 122 23.20 9.77 -4.97
C LYS A 122 21.98 10.31 -4.23
N VAL A 123 21.34 9.47 -3.41
CA VAL A 123 20.22 9.85 -2.54
C VAL A 123 20.68 9.68 -1.10
N GLU A 124 21.16 10.75 -0.48
CA GLU A 124 21.70 10.71 0.89
C GLU A 124 20.64 11.08 1.92
N ARG A 125 19.63 11.86 1.51
CA ARG A 125 18.62 12.41 2.41
C ARG A 125 17.23 12.28 1.81
N LEU A 126 16.24 12.31 2.68
CA LEU A 126 14.82 12.34 2.30
C LEU A 126 14.47 13.60 1.47
N SER A 127 15.22 14.69 1.66
CA SER A 127 15.13 15.92 0.87
C SER A 127 15.60 15.77 -0.58
N ASP A 128 16.36 14.72 -0.90
CA ASP A 128 16.94 14.53 -2.25
C ASP A 128 15.92 13.85 -3.20
N LEU A 129 14.64 13.82 -2.81
CA LEU A 129 13.58 13.23 -3.60
C LEU A 129 13.34 13.98 -4.92
N ASP A 130 13.62 15.28 -4.95
CA ASP A 130 13.55 16.09 -6.16
C ASP A 130 14.60 15.66 -7.18
N VAL A 131 15.84 15.38 -6.74
CA VAL A 131 16.90 14.84 -7.59
C VAL A 131 16.51 13.49 -8.20
N LEU A 132 15.85 12.65 -7.39
CA LEU A 132 15.32 11.36 -7.82
C LEU A 132 14.20 11.54 -8.86
N GLN A 133 13.30 12.51 -8.65
CA GLN A 133 12.22 12.84 -9.55
C GLN A 133 12.76 13.33 -10.90
N ASP A 134 13.71 14.27 -10.88
CA ASP A 134 14.35 14.80 -12.08
C ASP A 134 15.07 13.70 -12.87
N TRP A 135 15.74 12.77 -12.17
CA TRP A 135 16.36 11.62 -12.82
C TRP A 135 15.33 10.70 -13.48
N MET A 136 14.22 10.39 -12.80
CA MET A 136 13.14 9.56 -13.34
C MET A 136 12.52 10.20 -14.58
N VAL A 137 12.26 11.50 -14.54
CA VAL A 137 11.73 12.26 -15.68
C VAL A 137 12.74 12.26 -16.84
N LYS A 138 14.01 12.55 -16.56
CA LYS A 138 15.07 12.60 -17.59
C LYS A 138 15.31 11.24 -18.25
N LYS A 139 15.16 10.14 -17.50
CA LYS A 139 15.42 8.79 -17.99
C LYS A 139 14.24 8.20 -18.76
N TYR A 140 13.03 8.33 -18.22
CA TYR A 140 11.85 7.62 -18.73
C TYR A 140 10.86 8.53 -19.48
N ASN A 141 10.88 9.84 -19.25
CA ASN A 141 9.95 10.78 -19.91
C ASN A 141 10.49 11.34 -21.23
N LYS A 142 11.61 10.81 -21.75
CA LYS A 142 12.22 11.23 -23.02
C LYS A 142 11.51 10.69 -24.27
N GLN A 143 10.41 9.94 -24.14
CA GLN A 143 9.67 9.36 -25.26
C GLN A 143 8.37 10.10 -25.63
N GLN A 144 8.32 11.42 -25.49
CA GLN A 144 7.26 12.23 -26.12
C GLN A 144 7.84 13.28 -27.08
N LYS A 145 8.63 12.84 -28.07
CA LYS A 145 8.90 13.60 -29.29
C LYS A 145 8.75 12.70 -30.50
#